data_AF-A0A1I5UDH3-F1
#
_entry.id   AF-A0A1I5UDH3-F1
#
_cell.length_a   1.000
_cell.length_b   1.000
_cell.length_c   1.000
_cell.angle_alpha   90.00
_cell.angle_beta   90.00
_cell.angle_gamma   90.00
#
_symmetry.space_group_name_H-M   'P 1'
#
loop_
_entity.id
_entity.type
_entity.pdbx_description
1 polymer ?
#
loop_
_entity_poly.entity_id
_entity_poly.type
_entity_poly.pdbx_seq_one_letter_code
_entity_poly.pdbx_strand_id
1 'polypeptide(L)'
;MRRVSAVLAVAVVVLAGLAPVAAAAPAAPATADAAVASDGVDAATQVENNSAPPDPETDRLGWEDGYWHNESIAVDQSDGITQDELDATIARAKARVEVIRGVEFDMDVPVEIVPRSEFANSSGNVSYSDAFRRFDNTKFEALFLIGEGEGSLDVQQANRGASVAGYYSPAADAIVLVTDNESSLQVDELTLGHELVHAMQDQEFDLANFTSQTRDGANANSGLIEGDANLVQYRYEERCGEGGAWNGTCLRPDGGDGGGASPPNMGVYFLNYQPYSDGPAFVAEQKRQGGWEQVNELYDAPPESAEQVIHPDRYGTDPPTEVELADEHADGWERVRPERRTDYAEVGQSGVAAMFAYPLYAEEGDVQRYARDVVGPNAWLNYTDSGEVSRFDPLNYGFDAAAGWDGDRMHFYRSDDGETGYVWRLVWDSDAEATEFRGAYESLLAYWGAERVGEDTYRIADGSFADAFHVTVAGDTVTIVNAPSVDSLSEVRESVETEASTPAPTATAAPGEETPTATDATTTTEAPGFSALAALVSVLGAALLFGRR
;
A
#
# COMPACT_ATOMS: atom_id res chain seq x y z
N MET A 1 41.16 -19.64 -18.96
CA MET A 1 41.79 -19.64 -17.62
C MET A 1 41.80 -18.23 -17.07
N ARG A 2 40.75 -17.89 -16.31
CA ARG A 2 40.73 -17.02 -15.13
C ARG A 2 39.28 -17.04 -14.67
N ARG A 3 39.00 -17.97 -13.74
CA ARG A 3 37.74 -18.03 -13.02
C ARG A 3 37.77 -16.85 -12.04
N VAL A 4 36.87 -15.90 -12.22
CA VAL A 4 36.56 -14.93 -11.17
C VAL A 4 35.38 -15.54 -10.44
N SER A 5 35.65 -16.11 -9.28
CA SER A 5 34.63 -16.56 -8.34
C SER A 5 33.97 -15.30 -7.79
N ALA A 6 32.75 -15.00 -8.23
CA ALA A 6 31.88 -14.08 -7.52
C ALA A 6 31.42 -14.77 -6.24
N VAL A 7 31.81 -14.19 -5.11
CA VAL A 7 31.31 -14.58 -3.79
C VAL A 7 30.01 -13.80 -3.60
N LEU A 8 28.86 -14.44 -3.82
CA LEU A 8 27.58 -13.94 -3.31
C LEU A 8 27.64 -13.99 -1.78
N ALA A 9 27.55 -12.83 -1.14
CA ALA A 9 27.33 -12.73 0.29
C ALA A 9 25.82 -12.66 0.54
N VAL A 10 25.15 -13.80 0.41
CA VAL A 10 23.82 -14.00 1.01
C VAL A 10 24.08 -14.46 2.44
N ALA A 11 23.77 -13.60 3.41
CA ALA A 11 23.97 -13.92 4.82
C ALA A 11 22.79 -14.75 5.35
N VAL A 12 22.88 -16.07 5.18
CA VAL A 12 22.05 -17.09 5.85
C VAL A 12 22.84 -17.68 7.01
N VAL A 13 22.30 -17.69 8.25
CA VAL A 13 22.63 -18.75 9.23
C VAL A 13 21.43 -19.08 10.14
N VAL A 14 20.65 -20.05 9.66
CA VAL A 14 20.18 -21.29 10.31
C VAL A 14 20.03 -21.29 11.84
N LEU A 15 18.84 -21.67 12.34
CA LEU A 15 18.73 -22.60 13.49
C LEU A 15 17.35 -23.31 13.54
N ALA A 16 17.44 -24.62 13.74
CA ALA A 16 16.36 -25.61 13.67
C ALA A 16 15.54 -25.73 14.96
N GLY A 17 14.31 -26.23 14.85
CA GLY A 17 13.76 -27.10 15.89
C GLY A 17 12.26 -27.03 16.21
N LEU A 18 11.54 -28.02 15.68
CA LEU A 18 10.43 -28.76 16.31
C LEU A 18 9.04 -28.10 16.40
N ALA A 19 8.14 -28.67 15.59
CA ALA A 19 6.68 -28.57 15.67
C ALA A 19 6.11 -28.99 17.05
N PRO A 20 4.83 -28.64 17.28
CA PRO A 20 3.88 -29.73 17.42
C PRO A 20 2.58 -29.59 16.61
N VAL A 21 2.05 -30.78 16.38
CA VAL A 21 0.85 -31.22 15.66
C VAL A 21 -0.44 -30.89 16.43
N ALA A 22 -1.55 -30.90 15.67
CA ALA A 22 -2.93 -31.26 16.02
C ALA A 22 -3.90 -30.07 16.20
N ALA A 23 -5.16 -30.10 15.76
CA ALA A 23 -5.95 -31.19 15.19
C ALA A 23 -7.16 -30.61 14.43
N ALA A 24 -7.52 -31.26 13.31
CA ALA A 24 -8.79 -31.09 12.63
C ALA A 24 -9.94 -31.78 13.40
N ALA A 25 -11.15 -31.25 13.25
CA ALA A 25 -12.40 -31.92 13.64
C ALA A 25 -13.55 -31.39 12.73
N PRO A 26 -14.68 -32.12 12.55
CA PRO A 26 -15.07 -32.64 11.25
C PRO A 26 -16.36 -32.05 10.67
N ALA A 27 -16.48 -32.09 9.35
CA ALA A 27 -17.73 -31.85 8.62
C ALA A 27 -18.68 -33.07 8.69
N ALA A 28 -19.99 -32.80 8.66
CA ALA A 28 -21.07 -33.77 8.51
C ALA A 28 -22.25 -33.12 7.74
N PRO A 29 -23.20 -33.86 7.12
CA PRO A 29 -23.22 -34.04 5.67
C PRO A 29 -24.57 -33.76 4.95
N ALA A 30 -24.48 -33.64 3.61
CA ALA A 30 -25.47 -33.92 2.54
C ALA A 30 -26.79 -33.08 2.52
N THR A 31 -27.33 -32.66 1.36
CA THR A 31 -27.82 -33.50 0.25
C THR A 31 -27.89 -32.77 -1.11
N ALA A 32 -27.82 -33.58 -2.17
CA ALA A 32 -27.67 -33.26 -3.59
C ALA A 32 -28.95 -32.86 -4.35
N ASP A 33 -28.77 -32.04 -5.38
CA ASP A 33 -29.19 -32.21 -6.80
C ASP A 33 -28.66 -30.96 -7.56
N ALA A 34 -28.13 -30.99 -8.79
CA ALA A 34 -28.08 -31.99 -9.83
C ALA A 34 -26.75 -31.86 -10.60
N ALA A 35 -26.20 -33.00 -11.00
CA ALA A 35 -24.98 -33.11 -11.77
C ALA A 35 -25.20 -32.64 -13.23
N VAL A 36 -24.32 -31.75 -13.70
CA VAL A 36 -23.87 -31.74 -15.10
C VAL A 36 -22.44 -32.26 -15.06
N ALA A 37 -22.19 -33.30 -15.83
CA ALA A 37 -20.93 -34.06 -15.82
C ALA A 37 -19.72 -33.15 -16.02
N SER A 38 -18.79 -33.22 -15.07
CA SER A 38 -17.42 -32.77 -15.23
C SER A 38 -16.66 -33.82 -16.05
N ASP A 39 -16.49 -33.57 -17.35
CA ASP A 39 -15.35 -34.15 -18.05
C ASP A 39 -14.09 -33.43 -17.53
N GLY A 40 -13.07 -34.22 -17.19
CA GLY A 40 -11.82 -33.72 -16.63
C GLY A 40 -11.19 -32.67 -17.54
N VAL A 41 -10.77 -31.56 -16.94
CA VAL A 41 -9.95 -30.56 -17.61
C VAL A 41 -8.55 -31.17 -17.70
N ASP A 42 -8.23 -31.76 -18.85
CA ASP A 42 -6.85 -32.09 -19.21
C ASP A 42 -6.01 -30.81 -19.15
N ALA A 43 -4.78 -30.93 -18.64
CA ALA A 43 -3.76 -29.89 -18.69
C ALA A 43 -3.73 -29.28 -20.10
N ALA A 44 -4.09 -28.00 -20.21
CA ALA A 44 -4.32 -27.35 -21.48
C ALA A 44 -2.98 -27.17 -22.21
N THR A 45 -2.71 -28.06 -23.17
CA THR A 45 -1.72 -27.79 -24.21
C THR A 45 -2.21 -26.55 -24.96
N GLN A 46 -1.45 -25.44 -24.90
CA GLN A 46 -1.84 -24.19 -25.56
C GLN A 46 -2.11 -24.45 -27.04
N VAL A 47 -3.26 -23.97 -27.54
CA VAL A 47 -3.63 -24.11 -28.95
C VAL A 47 -2.66 -23.26 -29.78
N GLU A 48 -1.86 -23.88 -30.65
CA GLU A 48 -0.99 -23.18 -31.60
C GLU A 48 -1.82 -22.21 -32.45
N ASN A 49 -1.66 -20.91 -32.24
CA ASN A 49 -2.23 -19.88 -33.08
C ASN A 49 -1.13 -19.31 -33.98
N ASN A 50 -1.01 -19.83 -35.20
CA ASN A 50 -0.04 -19.42 -36.24
C ASN A 50 -0.36 -18.01 -36.84
N SER A 51 -0.72 -17.05 -35.99
CA SER A 51 -1.09 -15.69 -36.37
C SER A 51 0.05 -14.67 -36.22
N ALA A 52 1.17 -15.08 -35.63
CA ALA A 52 2.38 -14.27 -35.52
C ALA A 52 3.05 -14.08 -36.91
N PRO A 53 3.52 -12.86 -37.25
CA PRO A 53 4.30 -12.65 -38.46
C PRO A 53 5.70 -13.29 -38.34
N PRO A 54 6.47 -13.39 -39.44
CA PRO A 54 7.85 -13.86 -39.37
C PRO A 54 8.72 -12.94 -38.50
N ASP A 55 9.73 -13.53 -37.84
CA ASP A 55 10.67 -12.79 -37.01
C ASP A 55 11.34 -11.64 -37.76
N PRO A 56 11.46 -10.48 -37.10
CA PRO A 56 12.12 -9.33 -37.65
C PRO A 56 13.65 -9.50 -37.67
N GLU A 57 14.35 -8.75 -38.54
CA GLU A 57 15.83 -8.73 -38.53
C GLU A 57 16.42 -8.01 -37.32
N THR A 58 15.65 -7.08 -36.73
CA THR A 58 16.00 -6.28 -35.57
C THR A 58 14.79 -6.15 -34.68
N ASP A 59 15.06 -5.95 -33.41
CA ASP A 59 14.08 -5.72 -32.38
C ASP A 59 13.08 -4.60 -32.72
N ARG A 60 11.82 -4.78 -32.31
CA ARG A 60 10.72 -3.85 -32.56
C ARG A 60 9.49 -4.18 -31.71
N LEU A 61 8.69 -3.13 -31.50
CA LEU A 61 7.40 -3.16 -30.81
C LEU A 61 6.56 -4.40 -31.03
N GLY A 62 6.39 -5.12 -29.92
CA GLY A 62 5.59 -6.33 -29.82
C GLY A 62 6.32 -7.60 -30.23
N TRP A 63 7.64 -7.55 -30.38
CA TRP A 63 8.50 -8.71 -30.59
C TRP A 63 9.71 -8.60 -29.68
N GLU A 64 9.95 -9.63 -28.87
CA GLU A 64 10.99 -9.61 -27.84
C GLU A 64 11.63 -10.98 -27.76
N ASP A 65 12.96 -11.03 -27.76
CA ASP A 65 13.77 -12.26 -27.60
C ASP A 65 13.30 -13.47 -28.43
N GLY A 66 12.82 -13.22 -29.65
CA GLY A 66 12.35 -14.28 -30.56
C GLY A 66 10.86 -14.59 -30.50
N TYR A 67 10.06 -13.83 -29.75
CA TYR A 67 8.63 -14.08 -29.59
C TYR A 67 7.77 -12.85 -29.87
N TRP A 68 6.74 -13.02 -30.70
CA TRP A 68 5.71 -11.99 -30.85
C TRP A 68 4.72 -12.01 -29.67
N HIS A 69 4.14 -10.85 -29.36
CA HIS A 69 3.13 -10.69 -28.32
C HIS A 69 1.90 -11.63 -28.47
N ASN A 70 1.60 -12.09 -29.70
CA ASN A 70 0.49 -12.99 -30.02
C ASN A 70 0.93 -14.43 -30.35
N GLU A 71 2.21 -14.74 -30.17
CA GLU A 71 2.76 -16.06 -30.43
C GLU A 71 2.38 -17.06 -29.32
N SER A 72 2.17 -18.31 -29.74
CA SER A 72 1.99 -19.42 -28.80
C SER A 72 3.36 -19.85 -28.29
N ILE A 73 3.49 -19.99 -26.96
CA ILE A 73 4.69 -20.57 -26.33
C ILE A 73 4.34 -21.95 -25.80
N ALA A 74 5.29 -22.88 -25.90
CA ALA A 74 5.15 -24.22 -25.36
C ALA A 74 5.58 -24.24 -23.89
N VAL A 75 4.66 -23.87 -22.99
CA VAL A 75 4.90 -23.83 -21.54
C VAL A 75 3.86 -24.67 -20.81
N ASP A 76 4.32 -25.54 -19.92
CA ASP A 76 3.50 -26.32 -18.98
C ASP A 76 4.13 -26.22 -17.57
N GLN A 77 3.56 -25.36 -16.73
CA GLN A 77 4.06 -25.14 -15.37
C GLN A 77 3.46 -26.09 -14.32
N SER A 78 2.79 -27.18 -14.72
CA SER A 78 2.11 -28.10 -13.78
C SER A 78 3.08 -28.88 -12.87
N ASP A 79 4.32 -29.10 -13.31
CA ASP A 79 5.40 -29.69 -12.51
C ASP A 79 6.46 -28.67 -12.05
N GLY A 80 6.18 -27.38 -12.27
CA GLY A 80 7.04 -26.25 -11.97
C GLY A 80 7.72 -25.72 -13.22
N ILE A 81 7.77 -24.39 -13.36
CA ILE A 81 8.31 -23.74 -14.55
C ILE A 81 9.81 -24.00 -14.67
N THR A 82 10.25 -24.47 -15.85
CA THR A 82 11.68 -24.58 -16.17
C THR A 82 12.26 -23.24 -16.61
N GLN A 83 13.58 -23.10 -16.65
CA GLN A 83 14.22 -21.85 -17.11
C GLN A 83 13.86 -21.52 -18.56
N ASP A 84 13.86 -22.49 -19.47
CA ASP A 84 13.54 -22.26 -20.89
C ASP A 84 12.07 -21.81 -21.06
N GLU A 85 11.16 -22.34 -20.24
CA GLU A 85 9.75 -21.93 -20.22
C GLU A 85 9.54 -20.54 -19.60
N LEU A 86 10.29 -20.23 -18.55
CA LEU A 86 10.31 -18.91 -17.93
C LEU A 86 10.84 -17.86 -18.92
N ASP A 87 11.95 -18.13 -19.60
CA ASP A 87 12.55 -17.23 -20.59
C ASP A 87 11.57 -16.95 -21.74
N ALA A 88 10.91 -17.98 -22.28
CA ALA A 88 9.87 -17.82 -23.29
C ALA A 88 8.65 -17.02 -22.80
N THR A 89 8.29 -17.20 -21.51
CA THR A 89 7.19 -16.45 -20.88
C THR A 89 7.55 -14.98 -20.72
N ILE A 90 8.76 -14.68 -20.23
CA ILE A 90 9.26 -13.31 -20.06
C ILE A 90 9.30 -12.59 -21.41
N ALA A 91 9.92 -13.20 -22.41
CA ALA A 91 10.01 -12.64 -23.77
C ALA A 91 8.63 -12.26 -24.31
N ARG A 92 7.67 -13.19 -24.26
CA ARG A 92 6.30 -12.90 -24.72
C ARG A 92 5.60 -11.85 -23.86
N ALA A 93 5.81 -11.86 -22.54
CA ALA A 93 5.19 -10.90 -21.63
C ALA A 93 5.73 -9.48 -21.85
N LYS A 94 7.05 -9.32 -22.10
CA LYS A 94 7.65 -8.04 -22.53
C LYS A 94 6.96 -7.52 -23.78
N ALA A 95 6.93 -8.32 -24.86
CA ALA A 95 6.27 -7.95 -26.10
C ALA A 95 4.78 -7.56 -25.92
N ARG A 96 4.08 -8.22 -24.98
CA ARG A 96 2.68 -7.89 -24.64
C ARG A 96 2.56 -6.55 -23.91
N VAL A 97 3.46 -6.26 -22.97
CA VAL A 97 3.55 -4.96 -22.30
C VAL A 97 3.83 -3.86 -23.32
N GLU A 98 4.79 -4.03 -24.23
CA GLU A 98 5.10 -3.06 -25.29
C GLU A 98 3.87 -2.73 -26.16
N VAL A 99 3.10 -3.75 -26.57
CA VAL A 99 1.90 -3.55 -27.41
C VAL A 99 0.77 -2.85 -26.66
N ILE A 100 0.73 -2.95 -25.33
CA ILE A 100 -0.25 -2.23 -24.52
C ILE A 100 0.22 -0.78 -24.28
N ARG A 101 1.46 -0.60 -23.80
CA ARG A 101 1.98 0.68 -23.32
C ARG A 101 2.57 1.56 -24.42
N GLY A 102 3.03 0.95 -25.52
CA GLY A 102 3.58 1.64 -26.67
C GLY A 102 5.04 2.08 -26.50
N VAL A 103 5.81 1.39 -25.66
CA VAL A 103 7.19 1.70 -25.27
C VAL A 103 8.00 0.41 -25.36
N GLU A 104 9.20 0.46 -25.95
CA GLU A 104 10.11 -0.68 -26.06
C GLU A 104 10.85 -0.93 -24.75
N PHE A 105 11.35 -2.16 -24.54
CA PHE A 105 12.41 -2.38 -23.56
C PHE A 105 13.79 -2.14 -24.17
N ASP A 106 14.71 -1.55 -23.39
CA ASP A 106 16.07 -1.27 -23.81
C ASP A 106 17.10 -2.31 -23.30
N MET A 107 16.72 -3.13 -22.31
CA MET A 107 17.59 -4.14 -21.71
C MET A 107 16.84 -5.40 -21.24
N ASP A 108 17.60 -6.48 -21.09
CA ASP A 108 17.13 -7.74 -20.51
C ASP A 108 16.65 -7.50 -19.07
N VAL A 109 15.56 -8.16 -18.70
CA VAL A 109 14.98 -8.09 -17.34
C VAL A 109 15.03 -9.48 -16.70
N PRO A 110 16.08 -9.78 -15.90
CA PRO A 110 16.15 -11.01 -15.11
C PRO A 110 14.94 -11.16 -14.19
N VAL A 111 14.41 -12.39 -14.11
CA VAL A 111 13.29 -12.73 -13.22
C VAL A 111 13.68 -13.90 -12.32
N GLU A 112 13.48 -13.73 -11.02
CA GLU A 112 13.60 -14.76 -10.00
C GLU A 112 12.22 -15.08 -9.40
N ILE A 113 11.95 -16.36 -9.10
CA ILE A 113 10.74 -16.78 -8.41
C ILE A 113 11.13 -17.32 -7.05
N VAL A 114 10.62 -16.72 -5.98
CA VAL A 114 10.93 -17.10 -4.60
C VAL A 114 9.68 -17.55 -3.86
N PRO A 115 9.77 -18.57 -2.98
CA PRO A 115 8.69 -18.90 -2.06
C PRO A 115 8.39 -17.74 -1.10
N ARG A 116 7.11 -17.56 -0.73
CA ARG A 116 6.71 -16.53 0.24
C ARG A 116 7.43 -16.65 1.58
N SER A 117 7.70 -17.87 2.04
CA SER A 117 8.46 -18.09 3.28
C SER A 117 9.89 -17.57 3.19
N GLU A 118 10.51 -17.58 2.01
CA GLU A 118 11.82 -16.99 1.78
C GLU A 118 11.72 -15.46 1.76
N PHE A 119 10.74 -14.89 1.05
CA PHE A 119 10.48 -13.45 1.00
C PHE A 119 10.19 -12.83 2.37
N ALA A 120 9.35 -13.48 3.19
CA ALA A 120 9.03 -13.01 4.53
C ALA A 120 10.25 -13.02 5.46
N ASN A 121 11.25 -13.86 5.19
CA ASN A 121 12.47 -13.95 5.98
C ASN A 121 13.57 -12.98 5.51
N SER A 122 13.52 -12.48 4.27
CA SER A 122 14.56 -11.60 3.70
C SER A 122 14.41 -10.13 4.08
N SER A 123 13.22 -9.71 4.51
CA SER A 123 12.87 -8.31 4.79
C SER A 123 13.28 -7.78 6.18
N GLY A 124 13.72 -8.62 7.12
CA GLY A 124 13.88 -8.27 8.53
C GLY A 124 15.19 -7.61 9.00
N ASN A 125 16.14 -7.26 8.12
CA ASN A 125 17.54 -6.99 8.53
C ASN A 125 17.98 -5.51 8.52
N VAL A 126 17.04 -4.57 8.54
CA VAL A 126 17.33 -3.13 8.61
C VAL A 126 17.31 -2.65 10.06
N SER A 127 18.44 -2.09 10.53
CA SER A 127 18.52 -1.46 11.85
C SER A 127 18.10 0.01 11.74
N TYR A 128 17.08 0.40 12.51
CA TYR A 128 16.58 1.77 12.59
C TYR A 128 17.00 2.41 13.92
N SER A 129 17.36 3.70 13.87
CA SER A 129 17.67 4.49 15.07
C SER A 129 16.43 4.70 15.96
N ASP A 130 16.64 4.95 17.25
CA ASP A 130 15.55 5.17 18.20
C ASP A 130 14.68 6.37 17.80
N ALA A 131 15.29 7.44 17.31
CA ALA A 131 14.59 8.62 16.81
C ALA A 131 13.71 8.26 15.59
N PHE A 132 14.19 7.38 14.70
CA PHE A 132 13.41 6.91 13.56
C PHE A 132 12.22 6.06 14.00
N ARG A 133 12.45 5.06 14.87
CA ARG A 133 11.39 4.18 15.40
C ARG A 133 10.31 4.97 16.11
N ARG A 134 10.71 5.91 16.97
CA ARG A 134 9.79 6.77 17.71
C ARG A 134 8.97 7.66 16.78
N PHE A 135 9.62 8.34 15.85
CA PHE A 135 8.93 9.15 14.84
C PHE A 135 7.90 8.32 14.06
N ASP A 136 8.27 7.10 13.63
CA ASP A 136 7.37 6.26 12.84
C ASP A 136 6.20 5.73 13.68
N ASN A 137 6.46 5.26 14.91
CA ASN A 137 5.42 4.82 15.84
C ASN A 137 4.41 5.93 16.12
N THR A 138 4.87 7.13 16.51
CA THR A 138 3.96 8.23 16.85
C THR A 138 3.16 8.71 15.62
N LYS A 139 3.70 8.60 14.41
CA LYS A 139 2.96 8.88 13.17
C LYS A 139 1.80 7.92 12.96
N PHE A 140 2.03 6.61 13.10
CA PHE A 140 0.97 5.61 12.91
C PHE A 140 -0.04 5.59 14.06
N GLU A 141 0.39 5.95 15.26
CA GLU A 141 -0.46 6.19 16.41
C GLU A 141 -1.37 7.41 16.21
N ALA A 142 -0.82 8.53 15.72
CA ALA A 142 -1.59 9.73 15.41
C ALA A 142 -2.71 9.47 14.38
N LEU A 143 -2.49 8.52 13.48
CA LEU A 143 -3.48 8.06 12.49
C LEU A 143 -4.42 6.97 13.02
N PHE A 144 -4.33 6.60 14.30
CA PHE A 144 -5.10 5.50 14.91
C PHE A 144 -4.96 4.15 14.19
N LEU A 145 -3.85 3.92 13.47
CA LEU A 145 -3.65 2.68 12.71
C LEU A 145 -2.90 1.63 13.52
N ILE A 146 -1.95 2.06 14.34
CA ILE A 146 -1.09 1.19 15.17
C ILE A 146 -0.97 1.84 16.54
N GLY A 147 -1.37 1.12 17.59
CA GLY A 147 -1.32 1.66 18.95
C GLY A 147 0.02 1.49 19.66
N GLU A 148 0.13 2.08 20.85
CA GLU A 148 1.36 2.18 21.66
C GLU A 148 2.03 0.84 21.98
N GLY A 149 1.27 -0.26 21.97
CA GLY A 149 1.75 -1.61 22.27
C GLY A 149 2.47 -2.32 21.13
N GLU A 150 2.47 -1.73 19.92
CA GLU A 150 2.97 -2.38 18.70
C GLU A 150 4.03 -1.53 17.98
N GLY A 151 5.03 -2.20 17.41
CA GLY A 151 6.05 -1.54 16.59
C GLY A 151 5.56 -1.30 15.18
N SER A 152 5.47 -0.03 14.75
CA SER A 152 4.97 0.33 13.42
C SER A 152 5.73 -0.31 12.26
N LEU A 153 7.04 -0.47 12.41
CA LEU A 153 7.90 -1.10 11.41
C LEU A 153 7.62 -2.61 11.29
N ASP A 154 7.35 -3.28 12.42
CA ASP A 154 7.04 -4.71 12.42
C ASP A 154 5.68 -4.98 11.77
N VAL A 155 4.68 -4.14 12.06
CA VAL A 155 3.35 -4.22 11.44
C VAL A 155 3.42 -3.95 9.94
N GLN A 156 4.15 -2.93 9.51
CA GLN A 156 4.36 -2.63 8.08
C GLN A 156 5.03 -3.82 7.36
N GLN A 157 6.04 -4.43 7.96
CA GLN A 157 6.72 -5.61 7.39
C GLN A 157 5.81 -6.84 7.36
N ALA A 158 4.99 -7.05 8.40
CA ALA A 158 4.02 -8.14 8.41
C ALA A 158 2.97 -7.97 7.29
N ASN A 159 2.47 -6.75 7.08
CA ASN A 159 1.60 -6.41 5.96
C ASN A 159 2.27 -6.69 4.61
N ARG A 160 3.52 -6.25 4.42
CA ARG A 160 4.28 -6.50 3.19
C ARG A 160 4.44 -8.00 2.92
N GLY A 161 4.90 -8.77 3.91
CA GLY A 161 5.08 -10.22 3.79
C GLY A 161 3.79 -10.98 3.42
N ALA A 162 2.65 -10.50 3.92
CA ALA A 162 1.35 -11.12 3.67
C ALA A 162 0.77 -10.84 2.27
N SER A 163 1.05 -9.66 1.70
CA SER A 163 0.26 -9.11 0.58
C SER A 163 1.01 -8.94 -0.74
N VAL A 164 2.34 -8.98 -0.72
CA VAL A 164 3.17 -8.82 -1.94
C VAL A 164 3.12 -10.08 -2.81
N ALA A 165 2.90 -9.90 -4.11
CA ALA A 165 2.93 -10.95 -5.13
C ALA A 165 4.18 -10.88 -6.03
N GLY A 166 4.79 -9.71 -6.16
CA GLY A 166 6.01 -9.47 -6.92
C GLY A 166 6.61 -8.11 -6.59
N TYR A 167 7.85 -7.88 -7.03
CA TYR A 167 8.43 -6.55 -7.08
C TYR A 167 9.58 -6.51 -8.09
N TYR A 168 9.73 -5.38 -8.78
CA TYR A 168 10.96 -4.99 -9.45
C TYR A 168 11.91 -4.30 -8.46
N SER A 169 13.20 -4.64 -8.51
CA SER A 169 14.24 -3.95 -7.74
C SER A 169 15.16 -3.17 -8.67
N PRO A 170 15.07 -1.82 -8.68
CA PRO A 170 15.99 -0.96 -9.44
C PRO A 170 17.45 -1.12 -9.02
N ALA A 171 17.72 -1.55 -7.78
CA ALA A 171 19.10 -1.76 -7.32
C ALA A 171 19.75 -3.02 -7.91
N ALA A 172 18.93 -4.00 -8.31
CA ALA A 172 19.38 -5.27 -8.87
C ALA A 172 19.09 -5.41 -10.36
N ASP A 173 18.41 -4.43 -10.97
CA ASP A 173 17.85 -4.47 -12.32
C ASP A 173 17.10 -5.79 -12.58
N ALA A 174 16.28 -6.24 -11.61
CA ALA A 174 15.68 -7.58 -11.65
C ALA A 174 14.27 -7.62 -11.01
N ILE A 175 13.44 -8.52 -11.52
CA ILE A 175 12.11 -8.83 -10.97
C ILE A 175 12.21 -10.02 -10.03
N VAL A 176 11.49 -9.94 -8.92
CA VAL A 176 11.26 -11.07 -8.01
C VAL A 176 9.77 -11.33 -7.91
N LEU A 177 9.33 -12.52 -8.34
CA LEU A 177 7.97 -13.00 -8.18
C LEU A 177 7.86 -13.84 -6.90
N VAL A 178 6.81 -13.61 -6.12
CA VAL A 178 6.57 -14.31 -4.85
C VAL A 178 5.46 -15.33 -5.04
N THR A 179 5.73 -16.59 -4.73
CA THR A 179 4.74 -17.68 -4.84
C THR A 179 4.43 -18.34 -3.50
N ASP A 180 3.17 -18.71 -3.30
CA ASP A 180 2.73 -19.52 -2.17
C ASP A 180 3.00 -21.03 -2.37
N ASN A 181 3.27 -21.46 -3.60
CA ASN A 181 3.58 -22.85 -3.89
C ASN A 181 5.08 -23.12 -3.74
N GLU A 182 5.48 -23.58 -2.56
CA GLU A 182 6.88 -23.91 -2.26
C GLU A 182 7.38 -25.15 -3.02
N SER A 183 6.48 -25.95 -3.60
CA SER A 183 6.81 -27.27 -4.17
C SER A 183 6.90 -27.27 -5.70
N SER A 184 6.27 -26.30 -6.35
CA SER A 184 6.26 -26.09 -7.80
C SER A 184 6.19 -24.59 -8.05
N LEU A 185 7.30 -24.01 -8.51
CA LEU A 185 7.38 -22.60 -8.83
C LEU A 185 6.55 -22.34 -10.09
N GLN A 186 5.53 -21.50 -9.96
CA GLN A 186 4.64 -21.14 -11.06
C GLN A 186 4.65 -19.61 -11.22
N VAL A 187 4.52 -19.15 -12.46
CA VAL A 187 4.39 -17.76 -12.82
C VAL A 187 2.90 -17.41 -12.93
N ASP A 188 2.54 -16.27 -12.35
CA ASP A 188 1.33 -15.54 -12.73
C ASP A 188 1.73 -14.49 -13.77
N GLU A 189 1.28 -14.67 -15.01
CA GLU A 189 1.66 -13.79 -16.11
C GLU A 189 1.14 -12.36 -15.91
N LEU A 190 0.09 -12.16 -15.10
CA LEU A 190 -0.37 -10.81 -14.79
C LEU A 190 0.56 -10.08 -13.83
N THR A 191 1.02 -10.77 -12.77
CA THR A 191 2.02 -10.22 -11.86
C THR A 191 3.32 -9.96 -12.61
N LEU A 192 3.77 -10.91 -13.44
CA LEU A 192 4.95 -10.69 -14.29
C LEU A 192 4.76 -9.48 -15.21
N GLY A 193 3.60 -9.36 -15.85
CA GLY A 193 3.26 -8.21 -16.70
C GLY A 193 3.32 -6.90 -15.94
N HIS A 194 2.82 -6.84 -14.70
CA HIS A 194 2.89 -5.68 -13.82
C HIS A 194 4.34 -5.28 -13.51
N GLU A 195 5.15 -6.25 -13.03
CA GLU A 195 6.55 -5.99 -12.67
C GLU A 195 7.42 -5.61 -13.89
N LEU A 196 7.08 -6.13 -15.08
CA LEU A 196 7.72 -5.72 -16.32
C LEU A 196 7.41 -4.26 -16.68
N VAL A 197 6.25 -3.71 -16.29
CA VAL A 197 6.01 -2.27 -16.45
C VAL A 197 6.97 -1.47 -15.57
N HIS A 198 7.22 -1.90 -14.33
CA HIS A 198 8.20 -1.22 -13.48
C HIS A 198 9.61 -1.27 -14.06
N ALA A 199 10.02 -2.41 -14.62
CA ALA A 199 11.30 -2.52 -15.31
C ALA A 199 11.40 -1.56 -16.50
N MET A 200 10.35 -1.44 -17.30
CA MET A 200 10.28 -0.46 -18.40
C MET A 200 10.30 0.98 -17.88
N GLN A 201 9.53 1.28 -16.84
CA GLN A 201 9.49 2.62 -16.24
C GLN A 201 10.87 3.04 -15.72
N ASP A 202 11.62 2.13 -15.11
CA ASP A 202 12.98 2.42 -14.63
C ASP A 202 13.94 2.70 -15.78
N GLN A 203 13.87 1.93 -16.86
CA GLN A 203 14.68 2.12 -18.06
C GLN A 203 14.40 3.45 -18.77
N GLU A 204 13.12 3.83 -18.85
CA GLU A 204 12.67 4.95 -19.69
C GLU A 204 12.53 6.27 -18.92
N PHE A 205 12.20 6.20 -17.64
CA PHE A 205 11.82 7.38 -16.84
C PHE A 205 12.69 7.59 -15.58
N ASP A 206 13.74 6.79 -15.37
CA ASP A 206 14.69 6.93 -14.26
C ASP A 206 13.99 6.99 -12.89
N LEU A 207 13.33 5.88 -12.51
CA LEU A 207 12.53 5.78 -11.29
C LEU A 207 13.33 6.12 -10.02
N ALA A 208 14.66 5.98 -10.05
CA ALA A 208 15.55 6.36 -8.96
C ALA A 208 15.46 7.86 -8.58
N ASN A 209 14.97 8.72 -9.47
CA ASN A 209 14.75 10.15 -9.17
C ASN A 209 13.43 10.44 -8.45
N PHE A 210 12.49 9.49 -8.42
CA PHE A 210 11.21 9.66 -7.74
C PHE A 210 11.36 9.32 -6.28
N THR A 211 11.80 10.29 -5.48
CA THR A 211 11.97 10.13 -4.03
C THR A 211 11.10 11.11 -3.28
N SER A 212 10.54 10.67 -2.14
CA SER A 212 9.85 11.55 -1.20
C SER A 212 10.29 11.24 0.23
N GLN A 213 10.31 12.31 1.04
CA GLN A 213 10.59 12.23 2.47
C GLN A 213 9.30 12.23 3.31
N THR A 214 8.15 12.47 2.69
CA THR A 214 6.82 12.50 3.33
C THR A 214 5.95 11.37 2.79
N ARG A 215 4.93 10.99 3.57
CA ARG A 215 4.00 9.94 3.15
C ARG A 215 3.13 10.42 1.99
N ASP A 216 2.67 11.67 2.02
CA ASP A 216 1.87 12.25 0.94
C ASP A 216 2.62 12.22 -0.40
N GLY A 217 3.82 12.81 -0.47
CA GLY A 217 4.60 12.83 -1.70
C GLY A 217 5.03 11.43 -2.16
N ALA A 218 5.20 10.47 -1.23
CA ALA A 218 5.48 9.08 -1.60
C ALA A 218 4.27 8.44 -2.28
N ASN A 219 3.07 8.61 -1.70
CA ASN A 219 1.82 8.13 -2.29
C ASN A 219 1.47 8.87 -3.60
N ALA A 220 1.83 10.14 -3.74
CA ALA A 220 1.68 10.90 -4.98
C ALA A 220 2.52 10.29 -6.12
N ASN A 221 3.84 10.14 -5.88
CA ASN A 221 4.76 9.51 -6.84
C ASN A 221 4.32 8.09 -7.18
N SER A 222 4.01 7.28 -6.16
CA SER A 222 3.53 5.91 -6.37
C SER A 222 2.19 5.90 -7.11
N GLY A 223 1.30 6.88 -6.91
CA GLY A 223 0.03 6.97 -7.63
C GLY A 223 0.21 7.06 -9.16
N LEU A 224 1.24 7.75 -9.63
CA LEU A 224 1.64 7.73 -11.05
C LEU A 224 2.25 6.37 -11.44
N ILE A 225 3.26 5.91 -10.71
CA ILE A 225 4.07 4.72 -11.04
C ILE A 225 3.19 3.46 -11.04
N GLU A 226 2.45 3.22 -9.95
CA GLU A 226 1.51 2.12 -9.80
C GLU A 226 0.31 2.30 -10.70
N GLY A 227 -0.17 3.53 -10.89
CA GLY A 227 -1.29 3.80 -11.77
C GLY A 227 -1.05 3.37 -13.22
N ASP A 228 0.15 3.65 -13.74
CA ASP A 228 0.54 3.24 -15.09
C ASP A 228 0.68 1.71 -15.18
N ALA A 229 1.36 1.07 -14.23
CA ALA A 229 1.50 -0.38 -14.16
C ALA A 229 0.13 -1.10 -14.07
N ASN A 230 -0.76 -0.64 -13.20
CA ASN A 230 -2.10 -1.21 -13.03
C ASN A 230 -3.00 -0.96 -14.25
N LEU A 231 -2.89 0.20 -14.92
CA LEU A 231 -3.64 0.44 -16.16
C LEU A 231 -3.20 -0.52 -17.28
N VAL A 232 -1.90 -0.76 -17.41
CA VAL A 232 -1.36 -1.76 -18.34
C VAL A 232 -1.84 -3.16 -17.94
N GLN A 233 -1.74 -3.53 -16.66
CA GLN A 233 -2.21 -4.81 -16.16
C GLN A 233 -3.70 -5.03 -16.46
N TYR A 234 -4.57 -4.04 -16.22
CA TYR A 234 -6.00 -4.14 -16.54
C TYR A 234 -6.25 -4.44 -18.02
N ARG A 235 -5.49 -3.82 -18.92
CA ARG A 235 -5.57 -4.12 -20.37
C ARG A 235 -4.99 -5.47 -20.72
N TYR A 236 -3.97 -5.90 -19.99
CA TYR A 236 -3.40 -7.24 -20.11
C TYR A 236 -4.44 -8.29 -19.73
N GLU A 237 -5.09 -8.12 -18.59
CA GLU A 237 -6.21 -8.92 -18.09
C GLU A 237 -7.36 -9.01 -19.08
N GLU A 238 -7.81 -7.87 -19.61
CA GLU A 238 -8.88 -7.81 -20.60
C GLU A 238 -8.54 -8.63 -21.85
N ARG A 239 -7.28 -8.59 -22.29
CA ARG A 239 -6.82 -9.36 -23.45
C ARG A 239 -6.64 -10.83 -23.15
N CYS A 240 -6.25 -11.20 -21.93
CA CYS A 240 -6.16 -12.59 -21.47
C CYS A 240 -7.52 -13.23 -21.18
N GLY A 241 -8.53 -12.43 -20.85
CA GLY A 241 -9.87 -12.88 -20.48
C GLY A 241 -10.66 -13.49 -21.63
N GLU A 242 -11.83 -14.04 -21.29
CA GLU A 242 -12.73 -14.66 -22.28
C GLU A 242 -13.12 -13.65 -23.37
N GLY A 243 -12.89 -14.03 -24.63
CA GLY A 243 -13.14 -13.18 -25.80
C GLY A 243 -12.04 -12.15 -26.09
N GLY A 244 -11.00 -12.06 -25.26
CA GLY A 244 -9.83 -11.23 -25.46
C GLY A 244 -8.86 -11.75 -26.53
N ALA A 245 -7.93 -10.89 -26.97
CA ALA A 245 -6.98 -11.19 -28.05
C ALA A 245 -5.97 -12.31 -27.72
N TRP A 246 -5.76 -12.59 -26.43
CA TRP A 246 -4.83 -13.59 -25.88
C TRP A 246 -5.56 -14.66 -25.07
N ASN A 247 -6.89 -14.76 -25.22
CA ASN A 247 -7.76 -15.66 -24.47
C ASN A 247 -7.19 -17.09 -24.39
N GLY A 248 -7.02 -17.58 -23.16
CA GLY A 248 -6.56 -18.94 -22.87
C GLY A 248 -5.06 -19.19 -23.11
N THR A 249 -4.27 -18.15 -23.40
CA THR A 249 -2.82 -18.28 -23.61
C THR A 249 -1.98 -17.73 -22.47
N CYS A 250 -2.58 -16.96 -21.56
CA CYS A 250 -1.85 -16.37 -20.43
C CYS A 250 -1.68 -17.37 -19.29
N LEU A 251 -0.48 -17.47 -18.73
CA LEU A 251 -0.16 -18.41 -17.67
C LEU A 251 -0.72 -17.94 -16.33
N ARG A 252 -1.33 -18.86 -15.59
CA ARG A 252 -1.84 -18.65 -14.23
C ARG A 252 -1.44 -19.84 -13.33
N PRO A 253 -1.13 -19.63 -12.04
CA PRO A 253 -0.87 -20.72 -11.12
C PRO A 253 -2.08 -21.64 -10.91
N ASP A 254 -1.82 -22.91 -10.62
CA ASP A 254 -2.86 -23.88 -10.26
C ASP A 254 -3.42 -23.54 -8.86
N GLY A 255 -4.75 -23.45 -8.74
CA GLY A 255 -5.42 -23.16 -7.45
C GLY A 255 -6.10 -21.80 -7.34
N GLY A 256 -6.07 -20.98 -8.39
CA GLY A 256 -6.75 -19.66 -8.44
C GLY A 256 -5.83 -18.50 -8.04
N ASP A 257 -6.19 -17.29 -8.48
CA ASP A 257 -5.41 -16.04 -8.49
C ASP A 257 -4.38 -15.89 -7.36
N GLY A 258 -3.15 -15.48 -7.76
CA GLY A 258 -1.95 -15.32 -6.94
C GLY A 258 -2.21 -14.98 -5.47
N GLY A 259 -1.78 -15.90 -4.61
CA GLY A 259 -2.08 -15.88 -3.19
C GLY A 259 -1.50 -14.67 -2.45
N GLY A 260 -2.12 -14.40 -1.32
CA GLY A 260 -1.71 -13.45 -0.29
C GLY A 260 -2.61 -13.70 0.92
N ALA A 261 -2.05 -13.72 2.13
CA ALA A 261 -2.88 -13.76 3.32
C ALA A 261 -3.57 -12.40 3.49
N SER A 262 -4.74 -12.37 4.15
CA SER A 262 -5.34 -11.09 4.54
C SER A 262 -4.31 -10.27 5.33
N PRO A 263 -4.07 -8.99 4.98
CA PRO A 263 -3.14 -8.15 5.69
C PRO A 263 -3.46 -8.12 7.19
N PRO A 264 -2.48 -8.30 8.08
CA PRO A 264 -2.72 -8.32 9.53
C PRO A 264 -3.25 -6.99 10.07
N ASN A 265 -2.91 -5.85 9.44
CA ASN A 265 -3.45 -4.54 9.80
C ASN A 265 -4.06 -3.84 8.58
N MET A 266 -5.39 -3.69 8.57
CA MET A 266 -6.12 -3.11 7.44
C MET A 266 -5.88 -1.61 7.26
N GLY A 267 -5.62 -0.87 8.34
CA GLY A 267 -5.35 0.56 8.28
C GLY A 267 -4.04 0.88 7.56
N VAL A 268 -2.97 0.16 7.92
CA VAL A 268 -1.67 0.22 7.23
C VAL A 268 -1.79 -0.26 5.77
N TYR A 269 -2.65 -1.24 5.52
CA TYR A 269 -2.93 -1.69 4.15
C TYR A 269 -3.56 -0.58 3.32
N PHE A 270 -4.62 0.08 3.80
CA PHE A 270 -5.25 1.19 3.09
C PHE A 270 -4.29 2.37 2.86
N LEU A 271 -3.43 2.69 3.83
CA LEU A 271 -2.44 3.75 3.64
C LEU A 271 -1.48 3.46 2.47
N ASN A 272 -1.10 2.19 2.28
CA ASN A 272 -0.18 1.77 1.22
C ASN A 272 -0.88 1.41 -0.10
N TYR A 273 -2.17 1.07 -0.05
CA TYR A 273 -2.92 0.59 -1.22
C TYR A 273 -3.51 1.73 -2.06
N GLN A 274 -3.55 2.95 -1.53
CA GLN A 274 -4.09 4.11 -2.24
C GLN A 274 -3.54 4.28 -3.68
N PRO A 275 -2.22 4.20 -3.93
CA PRO A 275 -1.67 4.25 -5.29
C PRO A 275 -2.25 3.22 -6.27
N TYR A 276 -2.62 2.03 -5.78
CA TYR A 276 -3.20 0.95 -6.58
C TYR A 276 -4.69 1.13 -6.81
N SER A 277 -5.38 1.91 -5.97
CA SER A 277 -6.81 2.21 -6.13
C SER A 277 -7.02 3.41 -7.05
N ASP A 278 -6.49 4.59 -6.71
CA ASP A 278 -6.80 5.82 -7.44
C ASP A 278 -5.82 6.09 -8.59
N GLY A 279 -4.59 5.56 -8.52
CA GLY A 279 -3.57 5.72 -9.55
C GLY A 279 -4.01 5.32 -10.95
N PRO A 280 -4.66 4.15 -11.16
CA PRO A 280 -5.17 3.74 -12.47
C PRO A 280 -6.17 4.75 -13.02
N ALA A 281 -7.06 5.28 -12.18
CA ALA A 281 -8.04 6.30 -12.55
C ALA A 281 -7.37 7.60 -12.98
N PHE A 282 -6.37 8.06 -12.23
CA PHE A 282 -5.54 9.19 -12.59
C PHE A 282 -4.87 9.01 -13.97
N VAL A 283 -4.13 7.91 -14.17
CA VAL A 283 -3.41 7.67 -15.43
C VAL A 283 -4.36 7.46 -16.61
N ALA A 284 -5.51 6.80 -16.40
CA ALA A 284 -6.51 6.65 -17.45
C ALA A 284 -7.13 7.99 -17.87
N GLU A 285 -7.33 8.92 -16.94
CA GLU A 285 -7.80 10.26 -17.25
C GLU A 285 -6.78 11.03 -18.10
N GLN A 286 -5.50 11.02 -17.71
CA GLN A 286 -4.43 11.67 -18.47
C GLN A 286 -4.29 11.06 -19.87
N LYS A 287 -4.33 9.71 -19.96
CA LYS A 287 -4.34 8.99 -21.23
C LYS A 287 -5.55 9.33 -22.10
N ARG A 288 -6.72 9.59 -21.52
CA ARG A 288 -7.93 9.99 -22.25
C ARG A 288 -7.77 11.38 -22.88
N GLN A 289 -7.02 12.27 -22.22
CA GLN A 289 -6.80 13.64 -22.68
C GLN A 289 -5.75 13.73 -23.80
N GLY A 290 -4.62 13.02 -23.69
CA GLY A 290 -3.52 13.15 -24.64
C GLY A 290 -2.83 11.85 -25.06
N GLY A 291 -3.40 10.68 -24.77
CA GLY A 291 -2.82 9.39 -25.13
C GLY A 291 -1.62 9.01 -24.25
N TRP A 292 -0.85 8.02 -24.68
CA TRP A 292 0.33 7.56 -23.93
C TRP A 292 1.45 8.61 -23.87
N GLU A 293 1.54 9.51 -24.85
CA GLU A 293 2.49 10.63 -24.82
C GLU A 293 2.22 11.54 -23.62
N GLN A 294 0.94 11.85 -23.32
CA GLN A 294 0.58 12.60 -22.11
C GLN A 294 0.95 11.88 -20.83
N VAL A 295 0.86 10.54 -20.79
CA VAL A 295 1.27 9.75 -19.62
C VAL A 295 2.79 9.81 -19.45
N ASN A 296 3.56 9.73 -20.53
CA ASN A 296 5.01 9.89 -20.48
C ASN A 296 5.42 11.27 -19.93
N GLU A 297 4.72 12.34 -20.33
CA GLU A 297 4.96 13.69 -19.81
C GLU A 297 4.73 13.82 -18.30
N LEU A 298 3.90 12.96 -17.67
CA LEU A 298 3.70 12.96 -16.23
C LEU A 298 4.99 12.60 -15.47
N TYR A 299 5.91 11.85 -16.08
CA TYR A 299 7.19 11.54 -15.43
C TYR A 299 8.13 12.75 -15.36
N ASP A 300 7.92 13.77 -16.21
CA ASP A 300 8.61 15.06 -16.09
C ASP A 300 7.90 16.04 -15.13
N ALA A 301 6.63 15.77 -14.80
CA ALA A 301 5.79 16.60 -13.94
C ALA A 301 4.86 15.72 -13.09
N PRO A 302 5.37 14.93 -12.12
CA PRO A 302 4.54 14.05 -11.33
C PRO A 302 3.51 14.82 -10.50
N PRO A 303 2.42 14.16 -10.06
CA PRO A 303 1.50 14.76 -9.09
C PRO A 303 2.24 15.17 -7.82
N GLU A 304 1.88 16.32 -7.26
CA GLU A 304 2.54 16.94 -6.10
C GLU A 304 2.01 16.41 -4.76
N SER A 305 0.80 15.83 -4.76
CA SER A 305 0.13 15.27 -3.58
C SER A 305 -0.71 14.04 -3.93
N ALA A 306 -1.03 13.21 -2.95
CA ALA A 306 -1.95 12.09 -3.15
C ALA A 306 -3.37 12.58 -3.50
N GLU A 307 -3.74 13.79 -3.07
CA GLU A 307 -5.01 14.43 -3.46
C GLU A 307 -5.13 14.57 -4.98
N GLN A 308 -4.09 15.02 -5.68
CA GLN A 308 -4.12 15.15 -7.15
C GLN A 308 -4.27 13.80 -7.86
N VAL A 309 -3.89 12.70 -7.20
CA VAL A 309 -4.12 11.34 -7.70
C VAL A 309 -5.57 10.90 -7.43
N ILE A 310 -6.09 11.18 -6.23
CA ILE A 310 -7.47 10.87 -5.82
C ILE A 310 -8.49 11.67 -6.64
N HIS A 311 -8.18 12.92 -6.97
CA HIS A 311 -9.01 13.84 -7.76
C HIS A 311 -8.25 14.28 -9.02
N PRO A 312 -8.26 13.49 -10.11
CA PRO A 312 -7.46 13.77 -11.31
C PRO A 312 -7.74 15.12 -11.97
N ASP A 313 -8.89 15.75 -11.72
CA ASP A 313 -9.25 17.07 -12.20
C ASP A 313 -8.54 18.22 -11.47
N ARG A 314 -7.93 17.94 -10.31
CA ARG A 314 -7.13 18.89 -9.53
C ARG A 314 -5.67 18.98 -9.99
N TYR A 315 -5.15 17.93 -10.62
CA TYR A 315 -3.76 17.87 -11.10
C TYR A 315 -3.41 19.07 -12.00
N GLY A 316 -2.31 19.74 -11.65
CA GLY A 316 -1.81 20.94 -12.35
C GLY A 316 -2.63 22.22 -12.11
N THR A 317 -3.69 22.16 -11.31
CA THR A 317 -4.53 23.32 -10.98
C THR A 317 -4.61 23.62 -9.49
N ASP A 318 -4.33 22.61 -8.66
CA ASP A 318 -4.46 22.67 -7.20
C ASP A 318 -3.24 22.03 -6.52
N PRO A 319 -2.14 22.78 -6.38
CA PRO A 319 -0.95 22.29 -5.68
C PRO A 319 -1.19 22.31 -4.16
N PRO A 320 -0.63 21.35 -3.40
CA PRO A 320 -0.84 21.30 -1.95
C PRO A 320 -0.31 22.56 -1.26
N THR A 321 -1.05 23.06 -0.27
CA THR A 321 -0.62 24.17 0.57
C THR A 321 0.54 23.79 1.49
N GLU A 322 1.62 24.59 1.46
CA GLU A 322 2.72 24.46 2.42
C GLU A 322 2.27 24.88 3.84
N VAL A 323 2.15 23.91 4.73
CA VAL A 323 1.69 24.14 6.11
C VAL A 323 2.86 24.46 7.04
N GLU A 324 2.80 25.63 7.66
CA GLU A 324 3.77 26.05 8.67
C GLU A 324 3.35 25.62 10.09
N LEU A 325 4.29 25.03 10.82
CA LEU A 325 4.12 24.62 12.20
C LEU A 325 5.33 25.05 13.04
N ALA A 326 5.09 25.89 14.04
CA ALA A 326 6.14 26.36 14.94
C ALA A 326 6.55 25.27 15.94
N ASP A 327 7.85 25.18 16.23
CA ASP A 327 8.39 24.34 17.30
C ASP A 327 8.18 25.06 18.65
N GLU A 328 7.12 24.70 19.36
CA GLU A 328 6.74 25.27 20.66
C GLU A 328 6.40 24.13 21.61
N HIS A 329 7.14 24.01 22.70
CA HIS A 329 6.96 23.01 23.75
C HIS A 329 7.57 23.54 25.06
N ALA A 330 7.12 23.00 26.19
CA ALA A 330 7.65 23.34 27.51
C ALA A 330 9.03 22.71 27.76
N ASP A 331 9.68 23.15 28.84
CA ASP A 331 10.87 22.50 29.40
C ASP A 331 10.56 21.03 29.76
N GLY A 332 11.43 20.10 29.35
CA GLY A 332 11.27 18.65 29.58
C GLY A 332 10.64 17.89 28.41
N TRP A 333 10.25 18.60 27.34
CA TRP A 333 9.90 18.03 26.05
C TRP A 333 10.93 18.44 25.00
N GLU A 334 11.14 17.59 23.99
CA GLU A 334 11.99 17.89 22.85
C GLU A 334 11.42 17.33 21.56
N ARG A 335 11.56 18.08 20.46
CA ARG A 335 11.13 17.61 19.13
C ARG A 335 12.00 16.44 18.65
N VAL A 336 11.34 15.36 18.24
CA VAL A 336 11.97 14.16 17.67
C VAL A 336 12.43 14.46 16.25
N ARG A 337 13.75 14.36 16.01
CA ARG A 337 14.36 14.62 14.70
C ARG A 337 15.03 13.34 14.19
N PRO A 338 14.35 12.55 13.35
CA PRO A 338 14.95 11.36 12.76
C PRO A 338 16.12 11.74 11.84
N GLU A 339 17.19 10.95 11.86
CA GLU A 339 18.25 11.08 10.88
C GLU A 339 17.72 10.74 9.47
N ARG A 340 18.19 11.44 8.44
CA ARG A 340 17.93 11.15 7.01
C ARG A 340 16.44 11.20 6.58
N ARG A 341 15.57 11.84 7.36
CA ARG A 341 14.20 12.19 6.97
C ARG A 341 13.96 13.66 7.29
N THR A 342 12.89 14.22 6.73
CA THR A 342 12.39 15.49 7.24
C THR A 342 11.97 15.33 8.71
N ASP A 343 12.08 16.40 9.50
CA ASP A 343 11.77 16.40 10.93
C ASP A 343 10.27 16.65 11.23
N TYR A 344 9.43 16.56 10.21
CA TYR A 344 7.97 16.61 10.27
C TYR A 344 7.36 15.48 9.42
N ALA A 345 6.12 15.08 9.71
CA ALA A 345 5.36 14.20 8.84
C ALA A 345 4.29 14.99 8.06
N GLU A 346 4.01 14.55 6.84
CA GLU A 346 2.85 14.95 6.02
C GLU A 346 2.26 13.64 5.51
N VAL A 347 0.99 13.40 5.82
CA VAL A 347 0.32 12.12 5.55
C VAL A 347 -0.59 12.17 4.34
N GLY A 348 -1.00 13.36 3.92
CA GLY A 348 -1.85 13.53 2.75
C GLY A 348 -3.30 13.14 2.98
N GLN A 349 -4.15 13.45 2.01
CA GLN A 349 -5.54 12.99 1.99
C GLN A 349 -5.62 11.45 2.09
N SER A 350 -4.69 10.72 1.47
CA SER A 350 -4.62 9.26 1.54
C SER A 350 -4.46 8.74 2.98
N GLY A 351 -3.65 9.41 3.80
CA GLY A 351 -3.48 9.06 5.21
C GLY A 351 -4.67 9.43 6.08
N VAL A 352 -5.28 10.59 5.84
CA VAL A 352 -6.51 11.01 6.52
C VAL A 352 -7.67 10.05 6.22
N ALA A 353 -7.84 9.66 4.96
CA ALA A 353 -8.85 8.69 4.55
C ALA A 353 -8.61 7.31 5.16
N ALA A 354 -7.36 6.82 5.18
CA ALA A 354 -7.02 5.54 5.81
C ALA A 354 -7.32 5.53 7.32
N MET A 355 -7.01 6.63 8.03
CA MET A 355 -7.37 6.82 9.44
C MET A 355 -8.87 6.67 9.68
N PHE A 356 -9.71 7.31 8.85
CA PHE A 356 -11.15 7.25 9.01
C PHE A 356 -11.78 5.94 8.51
N ALA A 357 -11.17 5.26 7.53
CA ALA A 357 -11.66 3.98 7.02
C ALA A 357 -11.34 2.80 7.95
N TYR A 358 -10.20 2.86 8.67
CA TYR A 358 -9.73 1.74 9.50
C TYR A 358 -10.74 1.23 10.55
N PRO A 359 -11.50 2.08 11.28
CA PRO A 359 -12.53 1.64 12.20
C PRO A 359 -13.62 0.72 11.60
N LEU A 360 -13.82 0.71 10.28
CA LEU A 360 -14.72 -0.25 9.63
C LEU A 360 -14.23 -1.71 9.72
N TYR A 361 -12.95 -1.89 10.01
CA TYR A 361 -12.25 -3.17 10.02
C TYR A 361 -11.60 -3.48 11.37
N ALA A 362 -11.40 -2.48 12.23
CA ALA A 362 -10.97 -2.70 13.60
C ALA A 362 -12.09 -3.44 14.36
N GLU A 363 -11.75 -4.51 15.08
CA GLU A 363 -12.71 -5.34 15.83
C GLU A 363 -13.10 -4.71 17.18
N GLU A 364 -13.27 -3.38 17.21
CA GLU A 364 -13.47 -2.57 18.42
C GLU A 364 -14.64 -1.58 18.26
N GLY A 365 -14.97 -0.84 19.33
CA GLY A 365 -15.94 0.26 19.28
C GLY A 365 -17.37 -0.07 18.82
N ASP A 366 -18.16 0.99 18.55
CA ASP A 366 -19.50 0.90 17.92
C ASP A 366 -19.40 1.28 16.44
N VAL A 367 -19.03 0.31 15.62
CA VAL A 367 -18.84 0.49 14.17
C VAL A 367 -20.13 0.91 13.45
N GLN A 368 -21.32 0.52 13.96
CA GLN A 368 -22.59 0.90 13.34
C GLN A 368 -22.90 2.38 13.51
N ARG A 369 -22.59 2.95 14.68
CA ARG A 369 -22.69 4.39 14.91
C ARG A 369 -21.62 5.12 14.09
N TYR A 370 -20.36 4.69 14.20
CA TYR A 370 -19.25 5.32 13.50
C TYR A 370 -19.48 5.40 11.98
N ALA A 371 -19.92 4.30 11.36
CA ALA A 371 -20.19 4.24 9.92
C ALA A 371 -21.32 5.17 9.44
N ARG A 372 -22.19 5.64 10.32
CA ARG A 372 -23.23 6.63 9.98
C ARG A 372 -22.72 8.06 10.06
N ASP A 373 -21.79 8.30 10.99
CA ASP A 373 -21.32 9.63 11.34
C ASP A 373 -20.07 10.03 10.51
N VAL A 374 -19.29 9.05 10.03
CA VAL A 374 -18.01 9.29 9.32
C VAL A 374 -18.01 8.68 7.92
N VAL A 375 -17.81 7.36 7.82
CA VAL A 375 -17.72 6.65 6.54
C VAL A 375 -18.26 5.25 6.70
N GLY A 376 -19.28 4.89 5.92
CA GLY A 376 -19.83 3.54 5.88
C GLY A 376 -19.33 2.76 4.67
N PRO A 377 -19.55 1.43 4.61
CA PRO A 377 -19.06 0.59 3.51
C PRO A 377 -19.48 1.09 2.11
N ASN A 378 -20.69 1.63 1.98
CA ASN A 378 -21.16 2.14 0.69
C ASN A 378 -20.47 3.45 0.25
N ALA A 379 -19.98 4.26 1.21
CA ALA A 379 -19.24 5.48 0.92
C ALA A 379 -17.75 5.20 0.73
N TRP A 380 -17.23 4.16 1.40
CA TRP A 380 -15.85 3.70 1.28
C TRP A 380 -15.56 2.96 -0.03
N LEU A 381 -16.57 2.33 -0.64
CA LEU A 381 -16.40 1.52 -1.85
C LEU A 381 -16.90 2.28 -3.08
N ASN A 382 -16.10 2.25 -4.15
CA ASN A 382 -16.47 2.76 -5.46
C ASN A 382 -17.20 1.65 -6.25
N TYR A 383 -18.41 1.95 -6.71
CA TYR A 383 -19.26 1.01 -7.46
C TYR A 383 -19.40 1.43 -8.92
N THR A 384 -19.35 0.43 -9.79
CA THR A 384 -19.71 0.56 -11.21
C THR A 384 -21.22 0.79 -11.40
N ASP A 385 -21.62 1.19 -12.62
CA ASP A 385 -23.04 1.32 -13.00
C ASP A 385 -23.85 0.02 -12.82
N SER A 386 -23.20 -1.16 -12.86
CA SER A 386 -23.84 -2.45 -12.60
C SER A 386 -24.03 -2.75 -11.11
N GLY A 387 -23.51 -1.91 -10.21
CA GLY A 387 -23.56 -2.09 -8.77
C GLY A 387 -22.48 -3.03 -8.22
N GLU A 388 -21.48 -3.39 -9.03
CA GLU A 388 -20.31 -4.16 -8.60
C GLU A 388 -19.21 -3.20 -8.13
N VAL A 389 -18.42 -3.59 -7.13
CA VAL A 389 -17.21 -2.83 -6.74
C VAL A 389 -16.30 -2.72 -7.95
N SER A 390 -15.83 -1.51 -8.22
CA SER A 390 -14.92 -1.22 -9.31
C SER A 390 -13.64 -2.04 -9.14
N ARG A 391 -13.24 -2.75 -10.19
CA ARG A 391 -11.95 -3.47 -10.22
C ARG A 391 -10.77 -2.54 -10.50
N PHE A 392 -11.07 -1.31 -10.89
CA PHE A 392 -10.12 -0.35 -11.43
C PHE A 392 -9.76 0.73 -10.42
N ASP A 393 -10.73 1.08 -9.57
CA ASP A 393 -10.64 2.03 -8.47
C ASP A 393 -11.66 1.58 -7.42
N PRO A 394 -11.32 0.58 -6.57
CA PRO A 394 -12.27 -0.06 -5.65
C PRO A 394 -12.60 0.78 -4.41
N LEU A 395 -11.70 1.64 -3.94
CA LEU A 395 -11.79 2.35 -2.68
C LEU A 395 -11.90 3.84 -2.91
N ASN A 396 -12.89 4.48 -2.29
CA ASN A 396 -13.08 5.91 -2.38
C ASN A 396 -12.26 6.62 -1.30
N TYR A 397 -11.09 7.16 -1.63
CA TYR A 397 -10.29 7.99 -0.71
C TYR A 397 -10.78 9.47 -0.65
N GLY A 398 -11.79 9.83 -1.45
CA GLY A 398 -12.37 11.18 -1.54
C GLY A 398 -13.72 11.35 -0.84
N PHE A 399 -14.05 10.52 0.15
CA PHE A 399 -15.29 10.68 0.93
C PHE A 399 -15.24 11.93 1.81
N ASP A 400 -16.42 12.44 2.16
CA ASP A 400 -16.64 13.79 2.71
C ASP A 400 -15.69 14.17 3.86
N ALA A 401 -15.42 13.27 4.82
CA ALA A 401 -14.55 13.55 5.97
C ALA A 401 -13.05 13.74 5.63
N ALA A 402 -12.62 13.34 4.43
CA ALA A 402 -11.27 13.55 3.91
C ALA A 402 -11.24 14.50 2.69
N ALA A 403 -12.40 14.85 2.14
CA ALA A 403 -12.51 15.70 0.95
C ALA A 403 -12.13 17.14 1.25
N GLY A 404 -11.42 17.78 0.30
CA GLY A 404 -10.94 19.15 0.44
C GLY A 404 -9.76 19.29 1.39
N TRP A 405 -9.04 18.21 1.70
CA TRP A 405 -7.72 18.30 2.32
C TRP A 405 -6.80 19.05 1.36
N ASP A 406 -6.06 20.06 1.83
CA ASP A 406 -5.18 20.89 0.99
C ASP A 406 -3.72 20.83 1.45
N GLY A 407 -3.46 20.46 2.71
CA GLY A 407 -2.11 20.30 3.22
C GLY A 407 -2.08 19.86 4.67
N ASP A 408 -1.00 19.21 5.11
CA ASP A 408 -0.80 18.89 6.51
C ASP A 408 0.66 18.93 6.94
N ARG A 409 0.88 19.17 8.24
CA ARG A 409 2.20 19.06 8.87
C ARG A 409 2.08 18.60 10.32
N MET A 410 2.88 17.61 10.68
CA MET A 410 2.90 17.01 12.01
C MET A 410 4.31 17.04 12.61
N HIS A 411 4.42 17.53 13.85
CA HIS A 411 5.64 17.46 14.67
C HIS A 411 5.44 16.46 15.81
N PHE A 412 6.49 15.70 16.10
CA PHE A 412 6.52 14.74 17.20
C PHE A 412 7.46 15.20 18.30
N TYR A 413 7.07 14.95 19.53
CA TYR A 413 7.81 15.35 20.72
C TYR A 413 8.02 14.14 21.62
N ARG A 414 9.08 14.20 22.42
CA ARG A 414 9.40 13.23 23.45
C ARG A 414 9.61 13.95 24.78
N SER A 415 9.08 13.39 25.85
CA SER A 415 9.38 13.85 27.21
C SER A 415 10.69 13.25 27.74
N ASP A 416 11.26 13.87 28.79
CA ASP A 416 12.43 13.33 29.51
C ASP A 416 12.20 11.89 30.03
N ASP A 417 10.96 11.53 30.34
CA ASP A 417 10.55 10.19 30.80
C ASP A 417 10.34 9.20 29.66
N GLY A 418 10.47 9.64 28.40
CA GLY A 418 10.35 8.81 27.22
C GLY A 418 8.92 8.60 26.73
N GLU A 419 7.97 9.43 27.16
CA GLU A 419 6.62 9.48 26.58
C GLU A 419 6.64 10.22 25.24
N THR A 420 5.61 10.05 24.41
CA THR A 420 5.44 10.74 23.12
C THR A 420 4.24 11.66 23.11
N GLY A 421 4.27 12.65 22.23
CA GLY A 421 3.16 13.54 21.96
C GLY A 421 3.35 14.17 20.59
N TYR A 422 2.30 14.78 20.04
CA TYR A 422 2.37 15.39 18.71
C TYR A 422 1.52 16.63 18.58
N VAL A 423 1.89 17.45 17.59
CA VAL A 423 1.05 18.54 17.09
C VAL A 423 0.86 18.32 15.60
N TRP A 424 -0.38 18.21 15.16
CA TRP A 424 -0.76 18.02 13.77
C TRP A 424 -1.63 19.19 13.31
N ARG A 425 -1.18 19.87 12.27
CA ARG A 425 -1.91 20.97 11.64
C ARG A 425 -2.33 20.54 10.25
N LEU A 426 -3.62 20.72 9.92
CA LEU A 426 -4.21 20.42 8.63
C LEU A 426 -4.88 21.69 8.08
N VAL A 427 -4.77 21.89 6.77
CA VAL A 427 -5.43 22.96 6.01
C VAL A 427 -6.40 22.32 5.03
N TRP A 428 -7.53 23.00 4.82
CA TRP A 428 -8.63 22.55 3.99
C TRP A 428 -9.00 23.60 2.95
N ASP A 429 -9.65 23.18 1.87
CA ASP A 429 -10.19 24.04 0.81
C ASP A 429 -11.17 25.11 1.36
N SER A 430 -11.83 24.82 2.49
CA SER A 430 -12.77 25.74 3.12
C SER A 430 -12.97 25.53 4.64
N ASP A 431 -13.47 26.58 5.30
CA ASP A 431 -13.96 26.54 6.69
C ASP A 431 -15.00 25.41 6.94
N ALA A 432 -15.78 25.06 5.91
CA ALA A 432 -16.82 24.04 6.01
C ALA A 432 -16.20 22.64 6.09
N GLU A 433 -15.23 22.34 5.23
CA GLU A 433 -14.50 21.06 5.22
C GLU A 433 -13.66 20.89 6.50
N ALA A 434 -13.01 21.96 6.98
CA ALA A 434 -12.33 21.94 8.27
C ALA A 434 -13.27 21.60 9.45
N THR A 435 -14.50 22.13 9.41
CA THR A 435 -15.53 21.83 10.42
C THR A 435 -16.06 20.40 10.30
N GLU A 436 -16.20 19.90 9.07
CA GLU A 436 -16.60 18.54 8.77
C GLU A 436 -15.57 17.52 9.27
N PHE A 437 -14.28 17.72 8.94
CA PHE A 437 -13.19 16.92 9.48
C PHE A 437 -13.21 16.89 11.01
N ARG A 438 -13.41 18.05 11.66
CA ARG A 438 -13.51 18.11 13.12
C ARG A 438 -14.62 17.19 13.65
N GLY A 439 -15.81 17.22 13.05
CA GLY A 439 -16.91 16.34 13.44
C GLY A 439 -16.59 14.86 13.25
N ALA A 440 -15.92 14.51 12.16
CA ALA A 440 -15.46 13.16 11.88
C ALA A 440 -14.39 12.70 12.89
N TYR A 441 -13.43 13.57 13.22
CA TYR A 441 -12.38 13.28 14.20
C TYR A 441 -12.94 13.09 15.61
N GLU A 442 -13.95 13.85 16.01
CA GLU A 442 -14.66 13.61 17.28
C GLU A 442 -15.35 12.25 17.31
N SER A 443 -15.93 11.82 16.18
CA SER A 443 -16.53 10.49 16.03
C SER A 443 -15.50 9.37 16.08
N LEU A 444 -14.30 9.60 15.52
CA LEU A 444 -13.15 8.70 15.62
C LEU A 444 -12.67 8.57 17.07
N LEU A 445 -12.48 9.68 17.77
CA LEU A 445 -12.15 9.68 19.19
C LEU A 445 -13.19 8.92 20.02
N ALA A 446 -14.48 9.16 19.77
CA ALA A 446 -15.56 8.46 20.45
C ALA A 446 -15.59 6.96 20.15
N TYR A 447 -15.24 6.54 18.93
CA TYR A 447 -15.11 5.12 18.57
C TYR A 447 -14.05 4.42 19.42
N TRP A 448 -12.90 5.09 19.66
CA TRP A 448 -11.83 4.61 20.53
C TRP A 448 -12.08 4.86 22.03
N GLY A 449 -13.29 5.27 22.43
CA GLY A 449 -13.68 5.39 23.83
C GLY A 449 -13.32 6.72 24.48
N ALA A 450 -13.06 7.77 23.70
CA ALA A 450 -12.78 9.09 24.27
C ALA A 450 -14.01 9.69 24.98
N GLU A 451 -13.76 10.33 26.12
CA GLU A 451 -14.70 11.21 26.79
C GLU A 451 -14.28 12.68 26.61
N ARG A 452 -15.26 13.57 26.38
CA ARG A 452 -15.01 15.01 26.35
C ARG A 452 -14.85 15.54 27.77
N VAL A 453 -13.67 16.07 28.08
CA VAL A 453 -13.29 16.57 29.43
C VAL A 453 -13.11 18.09 29.48
N GLY A 454 -13.12 18.77 28.33
CA GLY A 454 -13.08 20.23 28.18
C GLY A 454 -13.88 20.69 26.96
N GLU A 455 -13.78 21.97 26.58
CA GLU A 455 -14.46 22.46 25.36
C GLU A 455 -13.89 21.81 24.09
N ASP A 456 -12.59 21.76 24.01
CA ASP A 456 -11.85 21.23 22.86
C ASP A 456 -10.98 20.04 23.24
N THR A 457 -11.18 19.50 24.44
CA THR A 457 -10.32 18.50 25.05
C THR A 457 -11.04 17.18 25.28
N TYR A 458 -10.41 16.10 24.83
CA TYR A 458 -10.89 14.73 24.86
C TYR A 458 -9.87 13.84 25.55
N ARG A 459 -10.33 12.76 26.18
CA ARG A 459 -9.48 11.78 26.86
C ARG A 459 -9.93 10.36 26.56
N ILE A 460 -9.03 9.56 26.00
CA ILE A 460 -9.13 8.10 25.96
C ILE A 460 -8.43 7.58 27.21
N ALA A 461 -9.18 6.98 28.12
CA ALA A 461 -8.65 6.61 29.44
C ALA A 461 -7.69 5.41 29.39
N ASP A 462 -8.03 4.41 28.57
CA ASP A 462 -7.37 3.11 28.48
C ASP A 462 -7.46 2.59 27.03
N GLY A 463 -6.62 1.62 26.67
CA GLY A 463 -6.60 0.99 25.34
C GLY A 463 -5.30 1.27 24.59
N SER A 464 -5.26 0.92 23.30
CA SER A 464 -4.07 1.04 22.46
C SER A 464 -3.73 2.47 22.04
N PHE A 465 -4.64 3.42 22.30
CA PHE A 465 -4.53 4.84 21.94
C PHE A 465 -4.86 5.73 23.15
N ALA A 466 -4.39 5.35 24.34
CA ALA A 466 -4.83 5.90 25.62
C ALA A 466 -4.27 7.30 25.92
N ASP A 467 -4.80 8.31 25.24
CA ASP A 467 -4.24 9.66 25.26
C ASP A 467 -5.23 10.78 25.55
N ALA A 468 -4.70 11.99 25.74
CA ALA A 468 -5.46 13.22 25.73
C ALA A 468 -5.26 13.94 24.39
N PHE A 469 -6.34 14.56 23.91
CA PHE A 469 -6.37 15.26 22.62
C PHE A 469 -6.99 16.63 22.83
N HIS A 470 -6.36 17.67 22.30
CA HIS A 470 -6.94 18.99 22.15
C HIS A 470 -7.07 19.31 20.67
N VAL A 471 -8.29 19.52 20.21
CA VAL A 471 -8.57 19.74 18.79
C VAL A 471 -9.13 21.15 18.65
N THR A 472 -8.73 21.93 17.66
CA THR A 472 -9.25 23.29 17.43
C THR A 472 -9.45 23.54 15.95
N VAL A 473 -10.39 24.42 15.60
CA VAL A 473 -10.65 24.87 14.23
C VAL A 473 -10.55 26.39 14.18
N ALA A 474 -9.76 26.91 13.24
CA ALA A 474 -9.60 28.34 13.00
C ALA A 474 -9.67 28.62 11.49
N GLY A 475 -10.85 29.00 11.01
CA GLY A 475 -11.11 29.12 9.56
C GLY A 475 -11.05 27.73 8.90
N ASP A 476 -10.21 27.63 7.87
CA ASP A 476 -9.89 26.43 7.11
C ASP A 476 -8.84 25.52 7.78
N THR A 477 -8.34 25.89 8.96
CA THR A 477 -7.24 25.18 9.62
C THR A 477 -7.73 24.38 10.81
N VAL A 478 -7.33 23.12 10.89
CA VAL A 478 -7.51 22.27 12.08
C VAL A 478 -6.16 22.05 12.75
N THR A 479 -6.10 22.15 14.08
CA THR A 479 -4.92 21.79 14.86
C THR A 479 -5.29 20.77 15.93
N ILE A 480 -4.59 19.64 15.94
CA ILE A 480 -4.69 18.56 16.92
C ILE A 480 -3.39 18.57 17.74
N VAL A 481 -3.52 18.64 19.05
CA VAL A 481 -2.43 18.40 20.00
C VAL A 481 -2.75 17.13 20.78
N ASN A 482 -1.78 16.24 20.87
CA ASN A 482 -1.89 15.00 21.60
C ASN A 482 -0.78 14.89 22.64
N ALA A 483 -1.13 14.33 23.79
CA ALA A 483 -0.19 14.04 24.86
C ALA A 483 -0.70 12.88 25.75
N PRO A 484 0.18 12.26 26.55
CA PRO A 484 -0.17 11.15 27.45
C PRO A 484 -1.21 11.52 28.50
N SER A 485 -1.39 12.80 28.80
CA SER A 485 -2.35 13.27 29.80
C SER A 485 -2.91 14.64 29.45
N VAL A 486 -4.04 15.01 30.05
CA VAL A 486 -4.66 16.33 29.83
C VAL A 486 -3.73 17.46 30.27
N ASP A 487 -2.99 17.25 31.37
CA ASP A 487 -2.04 18.25 31.88
C ASP A 487 -0.85 18.43 30.91
N SER A 488 -0.39 17.32 30.30
CA SER A 488 0.73 17.32 29.35
C SER A 488 0.41 17.96 27.99
N LEU A 489 -0.87 18.22 27.66
CA LEU A 489 -1.22 18.92 26.41
C LEU A 489 -0.57 20.30 26.31
N SER A 490 -0.56 21.04 27.42
CA SER A 490 0.09 22.35 27.49
C SER A 490 1.61 22.28 27.51
N GLU A 491 2.18 21.11 27.84
CA GLU A 491 3.63 20.88 27.80
C GLU A 491 4.11 20.53 26.39
N VAL A 492 3.31 19.77 25.63
CA VAL A 492 3.57 19.48 24.21
C VAL A 492 3.36 20.74 23.36
N ARG A 493 2.39 21.60 23.71
CA ARG A 493 2.11 22.86 23.02
C ARG A 493 1.67 23.94 24.00
N GLU A 494 2.57 24.88 24.30
CA GLU A 494 2.34 25.95 25.30
C GLU A 494 1.13 26.84 24.98
N SER A 495 0.73 26.95 23.72
CA SER A 495 -0.44 27.73 23.30
C SER A 495 -1.79 27.09 23.67
N VAL A 496 -1.79 25.85 24.18
CA VAL A 496 -3.02 25.15 24.60
C VAL A 496 -3.41 25.57 26.01
N GLU A 497 -4.64 26.07 26.17
CA GLU A 497 -5.25 26.34 27.47
C GLU A 497 -6.18 25.16 27.85
N THR A 498 -5.89 24.44 28.95
CA THR A 498 -6.75 23.38 29.48
C THR A 498 -7.42 23.79 30.79
N GLU A 499 -8.72 23.51 30.95
CA GLU A 499 -9.48 23.80 32.18
C GLU A 499 -9.56 22.62 33.17
N ALA A 500 -8.99 21.45 32.82
CA ALA A 500 -9.09 20.19 33.57
C ALA A 500 -7.73 19.52 33.78
N SER A 501 -7.56 18.78 34.87
CA SER A 501 -6.34 17.99 35.18
C SER A 501 -6.67 16.51 35.32
N THR A 502 -5.78 15.62 34.85
CA THR A 502 -6.02 14.17 34.84
C THR A 502 -4.69 13.41 34.90
N PRO A 503 -4.54 12.36 35.73
CA PRO A 503 -3.29 11.61 35.80
C PRO A 503 -2.96 10.90 34.48
N ALA A 504 -1.66 10.76 34.19
CA ALA A 504 -1.15 9.97 33.07
C ALA A 504 -1.54 8.48 33.19
N PRO A 505 -1.73 7.78 32.06
CA PRO A 505 -1.97 6.34 32.03
C PRO A 505 -0.75 5.58 32.58
N THR A 506 -0.94 4.30 32.91
CA THR A 506 0.17 3.46 33.36
C THR A 506 0.99 3.04 32.13
N ALA A 507 2.26 3.42 32.08
CA ALA A 507 3.17 3.13 30.97
C ALA A 507 3.09 1.66 30.53
N THR A 508 2.74 1.44 29.26
CA THR A 508 2.90 0.15 28.59
C THR A 508 4.38 -0.03 28.27
N ALA A 509 4.95 -1.19 28.62
CA ALA A 509 6.36 -1.45 28.36
C ALA A 509 6.62 -1.43 26.84
N ALA A 510 7.46 -0.48 26.39
CA ALA A 510 7.94 -0.43 25.02
C ALA A 510 8.64 -1.75 24.63
N PRO A 511 8.58 -2.18 23.36
CA PRO A 511 9.34 -3.33 22.88
C PRO A 511 10.85 -3.15 23.12
N GLY A 512 11.53 -4.23 23.52
CA GLY A 512 12.91 -4.20 24.02
C GLY A 512 13.95 -3.66 23.04
N GLU A 513 14.87 -2.86 23.59
CA GLU A 513 16.05 -2.30 22.94
C GLU A 513 17.06 -3.40 22.54
N GLU A 514 17.39 -3.48 21.25
CA GLU A 514 18.66 -4.07 20.81
C GLU A 514 19.44 -3.05 19.98
N THR A 515 20.67 -2.74 20.41
CA THR A 515 21.60 -1.85 19.69
C THR A 515 22.45 -2.64 18.69
N PRO A 516 22.30 -2.39 17.38
CA PRO A 516 23.46 -2.37 16.50
C PRO A 516 23.40 -1.30 15.39
N THR A 517 24.57 -1.06 14.78
CA THR A 517 24.89 -0.02 13.78
C THR A 517 23.87 0.12 12.63
N ALA A 518 23.55 1.38 12.31
CA ALA A 518 22.61 1.79 11.26
C ALA A 518 23.10 1.45 9.84
N THR A 519 22.18 0.97 9.02
CA THR A 519 22.32 0.89 7.55
C THR A 519 21.28 1.81 6.92
N ASP A 520 21.63 2.42 5.79
CA ASP A 520 20.85 3.46 5.11
C ASP A 520 19.42 3.01 4.79
N ALA A 521 18.42 3.85 5.10
CA ALA A 521 17.04 3.67 4.69
C ALA A 521 16.48 5.02 4.22
N THR A 522 16.51 5.23 2.91
CA THR A 522 15.64 6.19 2.22
C THR A 522 14.33 5.45 1.94
N THR A 523 13.17 6.10 2.02
CA THR A 523 11.96 5.57 1.40
C THR A 523 12.16 5.63 -0.12
N THR A 524 12.65 4.54 -0.68
CA THR A 524 12.65 4.32 -2.12
C THR A 524 11.22 4.04 -2.56
N THR A 525 10.87 4.46 -3.76
CA THR A 525 9.64 4.12 -4.50
C THR A 525 9.58 2.65 -4.92
N GLU A 526 10.28 1.75 -4.21
CA GLU A 526 10.08 0.30 -4.32
C GLU A 526 8.73 -0.04 -3.67
N ALA A 527 7.64 0.25 -4.39
CA ALA A 527 6.31 -0.20 -4.04
C ALA A 527 6.14 -1.61 -4.63
N PRO A 528 6.02 -2.65 -3.78
CA PRO A 528 5.87 -4.00 -4.28
C PRO A 528 4.42 -4.25 -4.74
N GLY A 529 4.24 -4.93 -5.86
CA GLY A 529 2.92 -5.30 -6.39
C GLY A 529 2.10 -6.09 -5.37
N PHE A 530 0.88 -5.61 -5.08
CA PHE A 530 -0.07 -6.32 -4.21
C PHE A 530 -0.78 -7.46 -4.95
N SER A 531 -1.07 -8.56 -4.25
CA SER A 531 -1.86 -9.63 -4.85
C SER A 531 -3.33 -9.22 -5.05
N ALA A 532 -3.88 -9.51 -6.23
CA ALA A 532 -5.26 -9.15 -6.59
C ALA A 532 -6.32 -9.77 -5.65
N LEU A 533 -6.01 -10.94 -5.06
CA LEU A 533 -6.90 -11.60 -4.09
C LEU A 533 -6.84 -10.92 -2.71
N ALA A 534 -5.65 -10.49 -2.26
CA ALA A 534 -5.52 -9.71 -1.02
C ALA A 534 -6.29 -8.40 -1.14
N ALA A 535 -6.23 -7.73 -2.29
CA ALA A 535 -7.05 -6.55 -2.58
C ALA A 535 -8.55 -6.83 -2.47
N LEU A 536 -9.08 -7.82 -3.19
CA LEU A 536 -10.53 -8.06 -3.22
C LEU A 536 -11.10 -8.54 -1.86
N VAL A 537 -10.38 -9.40 -1.14
CA VAL A 537 -10.81 -9.91 0.18
C VAL A 537 -10.77 -8.81 1.24
N SER A 538 -9.71 -7.99 1.23
CA SER A 538 -9.57 -6.82 2.10
C SER A 538 -10.70 -5.81 1.87
N VAL A 539 -11.02 -5.52 0.62
CA VAL A 539 -12.05 -4.55 0.23
C VAL A 539 -13.45 -5.01 0.68
N LEU A 540 -13.80 -6.29 0.49
CA LEU A 540 -15.16 -6.80 0.78
C LEU A 540 -15.43 -7.13 2.26
N GLY A 541 -14.41 -7.14 3.11
CA GLY A 541 -14.52 -7.50 4.54
C GLY A 541 -15.57 -6.69 5.29
N ALA A 542 -15.61 -5.36 5.09
CA ALA A 542 -16.55 -4.48 5.78
C ALA A 542 -18.01 -4.73 5.36
N ALA A 543 -18.30 -4.88 4.05
CA ALA A 543 -19.67 -5.11 3.57
C ALA A 543 -20.28 -6.40 4.14
N LEU A 544 -19.47 -7.45 4.33
CA LEU A 544 -19.89 -8.72 4.91
C LEU A 544 -20.13 -8.66 6.43
N LEU A 545 -19.37 -7.84 7.15
CA LEU A 545 -19.57 -7.61 8.59
C LEU A 545 -20.88 -6.88 8.87
N PHE A 546 -21.26 -5.93 8.01
CA PHE A 546 -22.53 -5.20 8.11
C PHE A 546 -23.76 -6.00 7.64
N GLY A 547 -23.60 -6.93 6.69
CA GLY A 547 -24.69 -7.80 6.25
C GLY A 547 -25.06 -8.93 7.22
N ARG A 548 -24.19 -9.22 8.21
CA ARG A 548 -24.34 -10.36 9.15
C ARG A 548 -24.82 -9.99 10.56
N ARG A 549 -25.00 -8.70 10.90
CA ARG A 549 -25.37 -8.25 12.25
C ARG A 549 -26.73 -7.56 12.29
#